data_AF-A0A447TFC8-F1
#
_entry.id   AF-A0A447TFC8-F1
#
_cell.length_a   1.000
_cell.length_b   1.000
_cell.length_c   1.000
_cell.angle_alpha   90.00
_cell.angle_beta   90.00
_cell.angle_gamma   90.00
#
_symmetry.space_group_name_H-M   'P 1'
#
loop_
_entity.id
_entity.type
_entity.pdbx_description
1 polymer ?
#
loop_
_entity_poly.entity_id
_entity_poly.type
_entity_poly.pdbx_seq_one_letter_code
_entity_poly.pdbx_strand_id
1 'polypeptide(L)' 'MMETALASLAAALASDSGEAVRSLDVLPAAERRQLLETFNDTATRYPAAARIHQLFEAQARRGRRLSRWFAASRR' A
#
# COMPACT_ATOMS: atom_id res chain seq x y z
N MET A 1 -19.52 14.53 7.32
CA MET A 1 -18.25 14.37 8.05
C MET A 1 -18.48 14.13 9.54
N MET A 2 -18.98 15.08 10.32
CA MET A 2 -19.20 14.89 11.78
C MET A 2 -20.38 14.00 12.17
N GLU A 3 -21.35 13.76 11.28
CA GLU A 3 -22.57 13.00 11.57
C GLU A 3 -22.29 11.56 12.00
N THR A 4 -21.41 10.84 11.28
CA THR A 4 -21.06 9.44 11.61
C THR A 4 -20.44 9.35 12.99
N ALA A 5 -19.53 10.26 13.34
CA ALA A 5 -18.90 10.31 14.65
C ALA A 5 -19.93 10.52 15.79
N LEU A 6 -20.85 11.45 15.60
CA LEU A 6 -21.90 11.75 16.58
C LEU A 6 -22.89 10.59 16.71
N ALA A 7 -23.27 9.95 15.61
CA ALA A 7 -24.14 8.78 15.61
C ALA A 7 -23.51 7.58 16.31
N SER A 8 -22.23 7.28 16.02
CA SER A 8 -21.48 6.22 16.70
C SER A 8 -21.36 6.48 18.20
N LEU A 9 -21.09 7.74 18.59
CA LEU A 9 -21.02 8.13 20.00
C LEU A 9 -22.38 8.00 20.71
N ALA A 10 -23.46 8.47 20.07
CA ALA A 10 -24.80 8.34 20.64
C ALA A 10 -25.21 6.88 20.81
N ALA A 11 -24.88 6.00 19.86
CA ALA A 11 -25.17 4.58 19.94
C ALA A 11 -24.38 3.89 21.07
N ALA A 12 -23.10 4.23 21.23
CA ALA A 12 -22.27 3.69 22.31
C ALA A 12 -22.79 4.11 23.70
N LEU A 13 -23.19 5.38 23.86
CA LEU A 13 -23.81 5.87 25.10
C LEU A 13 -25.17 5.23 25.37
N ALA A 14 -26.00 5.05 24.33
CA ALA A 14 -27.33 4.44 24.47
C ALA A 14 -27.29 2.95 24.80
N SER A 15 -26.22 2.24 24.43
CA SER A 15 -26.06 0.80 24.67
C SER A 15 -25.35 0.47 25.99
N ASP A 16 -24.84 1.47 26.72
CA ASP A 16 -24.01 1.31 27.94
C ASP A 16 -22.91 0.24 27.76
N SER A 17 -22.36 0.15 26.55
CA SER A 17 -21.50 -0.95 26.13
C SER A 17 -20.12 -0.94 26.80
N GLY A 18 -19.77 0.14 27.51
CA GLY A 18 -18.42 0.37 28.03
C GLY A 18 -17.36 0.49 26.93
N GLU A 19 -17.78 0.70 25.69
CA GLU A 19 -16.88 0.76 24.54
C GLU A 19 -15.93 1.97 24.64
N ALA A 20 -14.65 1.74 24.35
CA ALA A 20 -13.67 2.80 24.38
C ALA A 20 -13.90 3.77 23.22
N VAL A 21 -13.96 5.08 23.49
CA VAL A 21 -14.19 6.13 22.46
C VAL A 21 -13.27 5.98 21.22
N ARG A 22 -12.06 5.44 21.40
CA ARG A 22 -11.08 5.20 20.32
C ARG A 22 -11.49 4.13 19.29
N SER A 23 -12.46 3.27 19.60
CA SER A 23 -12.94 2.23 18.66
C SER A 23 -14.13 2.66 17.83
N LEU A 24 -14.73 3.83 18.13
CA LEU A 24 -15.87 4.33 17.39
C LEU A 24 -15.47 4.73 15.97
N ASP A 25 -16.25 4.30 14.98
CA ASP A 25 -16.08 4.74 13.60
C ASP A 25 -16.50 6.22 13.46
N VAL A 26 -15.55 7.02 12.98
CA VAL A 26 -15.71 8.47 12.78
C VAL A 26 -15.92 8.80 11.30
N LEU A 27 -15.51 7.91 10.40
CA LEU A 27 -15.65 8.10 8.95
C LEU A 27 -16.88 7.37 8.40
N PRO A 28 -17.62 8.00 7.47
CA PRO A 28 -18.62 7.30 6.67
C PRO A 28 -18.02 6.10 5.95
N ALA A 29 -18.78 5.01 5.83
CA ALA A 29 -18.32 3.76 5.23
C ALA A 29 -17.79 3.94 3.79
N ALA A 30 -18.40 4.81 2.99
CA ALA A 30 -17.96 5.09 1.63
C ALA A 30 -16.58 5.77 1.60
N GLU A 31 -16.33 6.73 2.47
CA GLU A 31 -15.06 7.44 2.56
C GLU A 31 -13.96 6.52 3.12
N ARG A 32 -14.27 5.73 4.15
CA ARG A 32 -13.36 4.70 4.66
C ARG A 32 -12.93 3.73 3.55
N ARG A 33 -13.87 3.27 2.73
CA ARG A 33 -13.61 2.40 1.58
C ARG A 33 -12.68 3.07 0.56
N GLN A 34 -12.94 4.33 0.25
CA GLN A 34 -12.10 5.08 -0.68
C GLN A 34 -10.66 5.18 -0.19
N LEU A 35 -10.46 5.51 1.09
CA LEU A 35 -9.13 5.68 1.68
C LEU A 35 -8.37 4.37 1.88
N LEU A 36 -9.05 3.31 2.30
CA LEU A 36 -8.42 2.05 2.65
C LEU A 36 -8.32 1.05 1.50
N GLU A 37 -9.28 1.07 0.57
CA GLU A 37 -9.33 0.12 -0.54
C GLU A 37 -9.00 0.83 -1.84
N THR A 38 -9.80 1.81 -2.26
CA THR A 38 -9.68 2.40 -3.60
C THR A 38 -8.34 3.10 -3.83
N PHE A 39 -7.86 3.88 -2.87
CA PHE A 39 -6.57 4.56 -2.97
C PHE A 39 -5.38 3.61 -2.76
N ASN A 40 -5.57 2.50 -2.05
CA ASN A 40 -4.52 1.51 -1.82
C ASN A 40 -4.52 0.35 -2.82
N ASP A 41 -5.37 0.38 -3.84
CA ASP A 41 -5.40 -0.60 -4.93
C ASP A 41 -4.17 -0.46 -5.84
N THR A 42 -3.02 -0.80 -5.28
CA THR A 42 -1.68 -0.72 -5.86
C THR A 42 -1.07 -2.12 -6.03
N ALA A 43 -1.88 -3.16 -5.83
CA ALA A 43 -1.47 -4.54 -5.94
C ALA A 43 -1.00 -4.82 -7.38
N THR A 44 0.32 -4.95 -7.54
CA THR A 44 0.94 -5.30 -8.81
C THR A 44 1.89 -6.46 -8.63
N ARG A 45 2.05 -7.27 -9.68
CA ARG A 45 2.91 -8.46 -9.63
C ARG A 45 4.37 -8.01 -9.50
N TYR A 46 4.93 -8.19 -8.30
CA TYR A 46 6.35 -7.98 -8.07
C TYR A 46 7.16 -9.22 -8.51
N PRO A 47 8.20 -9.08 -9.36
CA PRO A 47 9.04 -10.20 -9.77
C PRO A 47 10.04 -10.59 -8.67
N ALA A 48 9.53 -11.21 -7.59
CA ALA A 48 10.29 -11.61 -6.41
C ALA A 48 11.45 -12.60 -6.70
N ALA A 49 11.36 -13.34 -7.82
CA ALA A 49 12.39 -14.29 -8.23
C ALA A 49 13.68 -13.60 -8.74
N ALA A 50 13.61 -12.34 -9.16
CA ALA A 50 14.76 -11.61 -9.67
C ALA A 50 15.38 -10.77 -8.56
N ARG A 51 16.67 -11.01 -8.27
CA ARG A 51 17.42 -10.13 -7.38
C ARG A 51 17.66 -8.80 -8.07
N ILE A 52 17.70 -7.70 -7.31
CA ILE A 52 17.90 -6.34 -7.83
C ILE A 52 19.12 -6.27 -8.76
N HIS A 53 20.27 -6.84 -8.38
CA HIS A 53 21.47 -6.84 -9.23
C HIS A 53 21.27 -7.56 -10.58
N GLN A 54 20.47 -8.62 -10.63
CA GLN A 54 20.19 -9.35 -11.87
C GLN A 54 19.35 -8.51 -12.84
N LEU A 55 18.44 -7.69 -12.32
CA LEU A 55 17.66 -6.74 -13.12
C LEU A 55 18.56 -5.65 -13.72
N PHE A 56 19.50 -5.13 -12.92
CA PHE A 56 20.50 -4.16 -13.39
C PHE A 56 21.41 -4.75 -14.47
N GLU A 57 21.94 -5.95 -14.28
CA GLU A 57 22.77 -6.62 -15.28
C GLU A 57 22.00 -6.90 -16.58
N ALA A 58 20.73 -7.32 -16.47
CA ALA A 58 19.87 -7.52 -17.62
C ALA A 58 19.62 -6.21 -18.39
N GLN A 59 19.39 -5.11 -17.68
CA GLN A 59 19.22 -3.79 -18.29
C GLN A 59 20.54 -3.28 -18.92
N ALA A 60 21.68 -3.48 -18.25
CA ALA A 60 23.00 -3.11 -18.76
C ALA A 60 23.36 -3.87 -20.06
N ARG A 61 22.96 -5.14 -20.19
CA ARG A 61 23.14 -5.92 -21.42
C ARG A 61 22.31 -5.39 -22.59
N ARG A 62 21.07 -4.94 -22.35
CA ARG A 62 20.20 -4.33 -23.39
C ARG A 62 20.76 -3.00 -23.91
N GLY A 63 21.44 -2.24 -23.04
CA GLY A 63 22.14 -1.01 -23.45
C GLY A 63 23.44 -1.33 -24.18
N ARG A 64 23.48 -1.13 -25.51
CA ARG A 64 24.61 -1.42 -26.43
C ARG A 64 26.01 -0.90 -25.98
N ARG A 65 26.09 0.04 -25.02
CA ARG A 65 27.36 0.58 -24.48
C ARG A 65 27.94 -0.21 -23.29
N LEU A 66 27.12 -0.83 -22.45
CA LEU A 66 27.57 -1.47 -21.19
C LEU A 66 27.79 -2.99 -21.32
N SER A 67 27.18 -3.63 -22.32
CA SER A 67 27.43 -5.05 -22.63
C SER A 67 28.91 -5.33 -22.95
N ARG A 68 29.63 -4.36 -23.53
CA ARG A 68 31.08 -4.46 -23.77
C ARG A 68 31.94 -4.37 -22.51
N TRP A 69 31.50 -3.63 -21.49
CA TRP A 69 32.26 -3.46 -20.23
C TRP A 69 32.10 -4.68 -19.31
N PHE A 70 30.89 -5.23 -19.19
CA PHE A 70 30.65 -6.47 -18.42
C PHE A 70 31.26 -7.74 -19.04
N ALA A 71 31.40 -7.80 -20.36
CA ALA A 71 32.09 -8.90 -21.03
C ALA A 71 33.62 -8.86 -20.80
N ALA A 72 34.18 -7.66 -20.59
CA ALA A 72 35.60 -7.48 -20.32
C ALA A 72 35.95 -7.69 -18.83
N SER A 73 35.01 -7.44 -17.90
CA SER A 73 35.24 -7.46 -16.45
C SER A 73 35.11 -8.83 -15.77
N ARG A 74 34.83 -9.91 -16.53
CA ARG A 74 34.68 -11.28 -16.01
C ARG A 74 35.93 -12.17 -16.25
N ARG A 75 37.07 -11.53 -16.54
CA ARG A 75 38.41 -12.14 -16.58
C ARG A 75 39.21 -11.72 -15.35
#